data_AF-A0A2H0Q8Q9-F1
#
_entry.id   AF-A0A2H0Q8Q9-F1
#
_cell.length_a   1.000
_cell.length_b   1.000
_cell.length_c   1.000
_cell.angle_alpha   90.00
_cell.angle_beta   90.00
_cell.angle_gamma   90.00
#
_symmetry.space_group_name_H-M   'P 1'
#
loop_
_entity.id
_entity.type
_entity.pdbx_description
1 polymer ?
#
loop_
_entity_poly.entity_id
_entity_poly.type
_entity_poly.pdbx_seq_one_letter_code
_entity_poly.pdbx_strand_id
1 'polypeptide(L)'
;MAAGVKSIFYLGSDIGYWEVIQKRIQQSYGAIGFVFKKENIATDRKYTDVFLTVLVEKPSIIYVDFAANLKEQIQLARMIKRENALSDIPLIGLVDKKSEVRGCLAAGADLVHVKCGEYHDVIYDAIMLMDDKQAKPPVFAKGKLSQEEKIFDDFRIGYITEKGLHAEGNLSLEVGQEIEIQSSIPYSIVPSKQYKVSAVDQINLYYDSRYSYDLDFMFVDAQEPDLTNLEIMLEEAKTDEEKRKIEKKIVAERSFKEREAQDLLNHTKKKVKDWVKKNTIDSAPKTTKLMIVDRSLYVLKQIEQPLDSYPFAIRTQTFLKEQVPEIRKVRPSIIAFQYLTVDLLALTPEEQEAYKERVDEETIHSEEQLKMIYEYIKSSTGYHPLIIIFNCPNKDSKEIQAQFQYPLTLVKPGLMDMNVLIQLSESFEKNEKERNDKKLNEKIKALKAKDPMKYRALTPASFDQPKFYISKTHEMSYISTSYDVVILSLNESEVELSCDARLELKTYRLNFPIDMSIRLIAQPDGKPCKDGEGGKKIYRALIHSVGEEDKKNIRRHINEVFFSPLTEKRDKEVSDFKALNERIQKEIEEALAKEASGDTSDEEE
;
A
#
# COMPACT_ATOMS: atom_id res chain seq x y z
N MET A 1 -27.06 13.98 -17.44
CA MET A 1 -26.55 14.80 -16.32
C MET A 1 -25.83 16.00 -16.92
N ALA A 2 -26.22 17.22 -16.55
CA ALA A 2 -25.46 18.42 -16.93
C ALA A 2 -24.00 18.25 -16.48
N ALA A 3 -23.03 18.66 -17.31
CA ALA A 3 -21.62 18.63 -16.95
C ALA A 3 -21.46 19.42 -15.64
N GLY A 4 -21.30 18.71 -14.53
CA GLY A 4 -21.13 19.32 -13.21
C GLY A 4 -19.94 20.26 -13.25
N VAL A 5 -20.06 21.41 -12.60
CA VAL A 5 -18.98 22.38 -12.47
C VAL A 5 -17.79 21.65 -11.83
N LYS A 6 -16.70 21.46 -12.60
CA LYS A 6 -15.49 20.81 -12.09
C LYS A 6 -14.89 21.69 -11.01
N SER A 7 -14.61 21.12 -9.84
CA SER A 7 -14.03 21.87 -8.73
C SER A 7 -12.77 21.21 -8.20
N ILE A 8 -11.85 22.03 -7.69
CA ILE A 8 -10.61 21.59 -7.05
C ILE A 8 -10.64 22.08 -5.61
N PHE A 9 -10.46 21.15 -4.67
CA PHE A 9 -10.39 21.45 -3.24
C PHE A 9 -8.94 21.46 -2.79
N TYR A 10 -8.59 22.47 -2.01
CA TYR A 10 -7.35 22.50 -1.24
C TYR A 10 -7.66 22.45 0.25
N LEU A 11 -7.15 21.42 0.93
CA LEU A 11 -7.34 21.15 2.35
C LEU A 11 -6.05 21.48 3.09
N GLY A 12 -5.87 22.74 3.50
CA GLY A 12 -4.61 23.20 4.07
C GLY A 12 -4.55 24.67 4.47
N SER A 13 -3.45 25.05 5.12
CA SER A 13 -3.22 26.41 5.63
C SER A 13 -2.31 27.27 4.76
N ASP A 14 -1.51 26.68 3.87
CA ASP A 14 -0.52 27.38 3.02
C ASP A 14 -1.19 28.05 1.80
N ILE A 15 -1.72 29.25 2.04
CA ILE A 15 -2.42 30.05 1.02
C ILE A 15 -1.48 30.43 -0.12
N GLY A 16 -0.25 30.82 0.18
CA GLY A 16 0.70 31.28 -0.82
C GLY A 16 1.03 30.18 -1.83
N TYR A 17 1.30 28.97 -1.36
CA TYR A 17 1.54 27.83 -2.25
C TYR A 17 0.30 27.48 -3.08
N TRP A 18 -0.88 27.51 -2.45
CA TRP A 18 -2.14 27.24 -3.14
C TRP A 18 -2.47 28.24 -4.24
N GLU A 19 -2.31 29.55 -4.00
CA GLU A 19 -2.55 30.60 -5.00
C GLU A 19 -1.67 30.42 -6.24
N VAL A 20 -0.41 29.99 -6.06
CA VAL A 20 0.49 29.71 -7.19
C VAL A 20 0.02 28.50 -7.99
N ILE A 21 -0.46 27.43 -7.32
CA ILE A 21 -1.07 26.28 -7.99
C ILE A 21 -2.29 26.73 -8.81
N GLN A 22 -3.21 27.48 -8.21
CA GLN A 22 -4.41 27.98 -8.89
C GLN A 22 -4.06 28.78 -10.15
N LYS A 23 -3.14 29.75 -10.03
CA LYS A 23 -2.71 30.59 -11.15
C LYS A 23 -2.13 29.75 -12.28
N ARG A 24 -1.28 28.76 -11.98
CA ARG A 24 -0.67 27.89 -12.99
C ARG A 24 -1.68 26.93 -13.63
N ILE A 25 -2.67 26.44 -12.88
CA ILE A 25 -3.80 25.67 -13.43
C ILE A 25 -4.61 26.53 -14.40
N GLN A 26 -4.96 27.76 -14.01
CA GLN A 26 -5.69 28.68 -14.89
C GLN A 26 -4.91 29.00 -16.17
N GLN A 27 -3.59 29.19 -16.07
CA GLN A 27 -2.73 29.43 -17.23
C GLN A 27 -2.62 28.21 -18.16
N SER A 28 -2.44 27.01 -17.60
CA SER A 28 -2.15 25.81 -18.37
C SER A 28 -3.40 25.06 -18.82
N TYR A 29 -4.49 25.17 -18.05
CA TYR A 29 -5.70 24.37 -18.17
C TYR A 29 -6.99 25.20 -18.01
N GLY A 30 -6.93 26.52 -18.22
CA GLY A 30 -8.07 27.43 -18.03
C GLY A 30 -9.32 27.07 -18.85
N ALA A 31 -9.17 26.39 -19.98
CA ALA A 31 -10.29 25.91 -20.80
C ALA A 31 -11.21 24.90 -20.08
N ILE A 32 -10.73 24.24 -19.02
CA ILE A 32 -11.52 23.28 -18.24
C ILE A 32 -12.55 23.99 -17.34
N GLY A 33 -12.28 25.24 -16.94
CA GLY A 33 -13.21 26.05 -16.14
C GLY A 33 -13.36 25.60 -14.68
N PHE A 34 -12.25 25.28 -14.00
CA PHE A 34 -12.30 24.84 -12.60
C PHE A 34 -12.77 25.93 -11.63
N VAL A 35 -13.60 25.53 -10.67
CA VAL A 35 -13.90 26.31 -9.46
C VAL A 35 -12.98 25.87 -8.33
N PHE A 36 -12.22 26.82 -7.77
CA PHE A 36 -11.30 26.53 -6.69
C PHE A 36 -11.96 26.79 -5.34
N LYS A 37 -11.93 25.78 -4.47
CA LYS A 37 -12.42 25.87 -3.08
C LYS A 37 -11.29 25.55 -2.12
N LYS A 38 -11.34 26.16 -0.94
CA LYS A 38 -10.38 25.94 0.13
C LYS A 38 -11.12 25.57 1.39
N GLU A 39 -10.59 24.59 2.09
CA GLU A 39 -10.99 24.26 3.45
C GLU A 39 -9.76 24.05 4.33
N ASN A 40 -9.91 24.18 5.64
CA ASN A 40 -8.84 23.90 6.58
C ASN A 40 -9.39 23.33 7.88
N ILE A 41 -8.56 22.49 8.52
CA ILE A 41 -8.80 22.03 9.87
C ILE A 41 -8.34 23.14 10.82
N ALA A 42 -9.23 23.53 11.73
CA ALA A 42 -9.03 24.62 12.67
C ALA A 42 -9.49 24.21 14.07
N THR A 43 -9.24 25.04 15.07
CA THR A 43 -9.64 24.74 16.46
C THR A 43 -11.15 24.53 16.61
N ASP A 44 -11.94 25.24 15.81
CA ASP A 44 -13.40 25.20 15.78
C ASP A 44 -13.97 24.26 14.71
N ARG A 45 -13.12 23.70 13.83
CA ARG A 45 -13.56 22.87 12.71
C ARG A 45 -12.74 21.59 12.60
N LYS A 46 -13.39 20.46 12.87
CA LYS A 46 -12.75 19.15 12.92
C LYS A 46 -12.54 18.59 11.52
N TYR A 47 -11.64 17.62 11.41
CA TYR A 47 -11.42 16.90 10.16
C TYR A 47 -12.69 16.19 9.64
N THR A 48 -13.59 15.76 10.53
CA THR A 48 -14.90 15.19 10.15
C THR A 48 -15.81 16.22 9.48
N ASP A 49 -15.79 17.47 9.92
CA ASP A 49 -16.61 18.54 9.32
C ASP A 49 -16.10 18.91 7.93
N VAL A 50 -14.77 18.95 7.77
CA VAL A 50 -14.12 19.13 6.46
C VAL A 50 -14.46 17.96 5.54
N PHE A 51 -14.40 16.73 6.02
CA PHE A 51 -14.79 15.53 5.26
C PHE A 51 -16.24 15.61 4.75
N LEU A 52 -17.19 15.98 5.62
CA LEU A 52 -18.59 16.13 5.24
C LEU A 52 -18.79 17.23 4.19
N THR A 53 -18.01 18.31 4.26
CA THR A 53 -18.03 19.38 3.26
C THR A 53 -17.58 18.86 1.89
N VAL A 54 -16.46 18.12 1.86
CA VAL A 54 -15.93 17.49 0.63
C VAL A 54 -16.94 16.48 0.05
N LEU A 55 -17.60 15.72 0.91
CA LEU A 55 -18.58 14.70 0.51
C LEU A 55 -19.81 15.30 -0.19
N VAL A 56 -20.31 16.43 0.30
CA VAL A 56 -21.44 17.15 -0.32
C VAL A 56 -21.04 17.75 -1.66
N GLU A 57 -19.84 18.32 -1.73
CA GLU A 57 -19.36 19.10 -2.88
C GLU A 57 -18.82 18.24 -4.02
N LYS A 58 -18.37 17.01 -3.73
CA LYS A 58 -17.86 16.01 -4.69
C LYS A 58 -16.87 16.62 -5.71
N PRO A 59 -15.70 17.09 -5.25
CA PRO A 59 -14.75 17.73 -6.14
C PRO A 59 -14.15 16.79 -7.17
N SER A 60 -13.56 17.36 -8.22
CA SER A 60 -12.86 16.60 -9.25
C SER A 60 -11.42 16.26 -8.87
N ILE A 61 -10.78 17.08 -8.02
CA ILE A 61 -9.41 16.88 -7.51
C ILE A 61 -9.36 17.39 -6.06
N ILE A 62 -8.64 16.68 -5.20
CA ILE A 62 -8.40 17.09 -3.80
C ILE A 62 -6.90 17.19 -3.54
N TYR A 63 -6.43 18.38 -3.16
CA TYR A 63 -5.11 18.59 -2.59
C TYR A 63 -5.20 18.58 -1.06
N VAL A 64 -4.35 17.79 -0.40
CA VAL A 64 -4.24 17.76 1.07
C VAL A 64 -2.85 18.20 1.48
N ASP A 65 -2.79 19.28 2.26
CA ASP A 65 -1.54 19.77 2.83
C ASP A 65 -1.32 19.17 4.22
N PHE A 66 -0.30 18.34 4.32
CA PHE A 66 0.04 17.59 5.53
C PHE A 66 0.98 18.35 6.47
N ALA A 67 1.50 19.53 6.09
CA ALA A 67 2.56 20.23 6.81
C ALA A 67 2.19 20.66 8.25
N ALA A 68 0.98 21.23 8.44
CA ALA A 68 0.60 21.83 9.73
C ALA A 68 -0.10 20.86 10.69
N ASN A 69 -0.98 19.99 10.17
CA ASN A 69 -1.87 19.11 10.96
C ASN A 69 -1.75 17.65 10.49
N LEU A 70 -0.53 17.12 10.43
CA LEU A 70 -0.21 15.82 9.81
C LEU A 70 -1.14 14.68 10.26
N LYS A 71 -1.43 14.58 11.57
CA LYS A 71 -2.21 13.47 12.13
C LYS A 71 -3.67 13.51 11.68
N GLU A 72 -4.32 14.66 11.79
CA GLU A 72 -5.71 14.89 11.42
C GLU A 72 -5.88 14.82 9.90
N GLN A 73 -4.92 15.35 9.14
CA GLN A 73 -4.92 15.27 7.67
C GLN A 73 -4.77 13.82 7.17
N ILE A 74 -3.94 13.00 7.84
CA ILE A 74 -3.85 11.56 7.57
C ILE A 74 -5.19 10.86 7.82
N GLN A 75 -5.94 11.26 8.86
CA GLN A 75 -7.27 10.70 9.13
C GLN A 75 -8.27 11.12 8.06
N LEU A 76 -8.26 12.40 7.66
CA LEU A 76 -9.09 12.92 6.58
C LEU A 76 -8.84 12.21 5.25
N ALA A 77 -7.57 12.08 4.84
CA ALA A 77 -7.17 11.36 3.63
C ALA A 77 -7.69 9.92 3.62
N ARG A 78 -7.56 9.20 4.75
CA ARG A 78 -8.09 7.84 4.89
C ARG A 78 -9.61 7.77 4.77
N MET A 79 -10.34 8.75 5.29
CA MET A 79 -11.79 8.79 5.17
C MET A 79 -12.22 9.04 3.72
N ILE A 80 -11.57 9.99 3.05
CA ILE A 80 -11.82 10.30 1.64
C ILE A 80 -11.64 9.06 0.76
N LYS A 81 -10.51 8.35 0.90
CA LYS A 81 -10.22 7.20 0.02
C LYS A 81 -11.06 5.96 0.31
N ARG A 82 -11.52 5.79 1.55
CA ARG A 82 -12.38 4.67 1.93
C ARG A 82 -13.84 4.88 1.57
N GLU A 83 -14.28 6.12 1.41
CA GLU A 83 -15.67 6.45 1.10
C GLU A 83 -15.95 6.20 -0.38
N ASN A 84 -16.95 5.36 -0.68
CA ASN A 84 -17.30 5.00 -2.06
C ASN A 84 -17.58 6.21 -2.95
N ALA A 85 -18.24 7.24 -2.43
CA ALA A 85 -18.55 8.46 -3.19
C ALA A 85 -17.30 9.27 -3.60
N LEU A 86 -16.17 9.07 -2.93
CA LEU A 86 -14.95 9.88 -3.10
C LEU A 86 -13.71 9.06 -3.48
N SER A 87 -13.77 7.73 -3.37
CA SER A 87 -12.62 6.82 -3.52
C SER A 87 -11.90 6.95 -4.86
N ASP A 88 -12.61 7.28 -5.93
CA ASP A 88 -12.05 7.42 -7.29
C ASP A 88 -11.53 8.84 -7.59
N ILE A 89 -11.78 9.82 -6.71
CA ILE A 89 -11.27 11.18 -6.87
C ILE A 89 -9.76 11.20 -6.58
N PRO A 90 -8.93 11.81 -7.46
CA PRO A 90 -7.50 11.97 -7.22
C PRO A 90 -7.21 12.73 -5.93
N LEU A 91 -6.43 12.11 -5.05
CA LEU A 91 -6.00 12.69 -3.78
C LEU A 91 -4.49 12.99 -3.81
N ILE A 92 -4.14 14.27 -3.90
CA ILE A 92 -2.76 14.74 -4.04
C ILE A 92 -2.26 15.25 -2.68
N GLY A 93 -1.27 14.58 -2.12
CA GLY A 93 -0.62 15.00 -0.89
C GLY A 93 0.47 16.03 -1.12
N LEU A 94 0.56 17.03 -0.25
CA LEU A 94 1.63 18.02 -0.21
C LEU A 94 2.31 17.92 1.16
N VAL A 95 3.64 17.77 1.15
CA VAL A 95 4.46 17.66 2.36
C VAL A 95 5.65 18.60 2.28
N ASP A 96 6.17 19.03 3.42
CA ASP A 96 7.39 19.84 3.47
C ASP A 96 8.65 18.96 3.46
N LYS A 97 8.54 17.71 3.94
CA LYS A 97 9.67 16.80 4.13
C LYS A 97 9.42 15.42 3.52
N LYS A 98 10.48 14.86 2.94
CA LYS A 98 10.46 13.51 2.33
C LYS A 98 10.15 12.39 3.34
N SER A 99 10.48 12.58 4.62
CA SER A 99 10.18 11.63 5.69
C SER A 99 8.68 11.38 5.91
N GLU A 100 7.82 12.32 5.50
CA GLU A 100 6.36 12.25 5.69
C GLU A 100 5.65 11.52 4.54
N VAL A 101 6.33 11.35 3.40
CA VAL A 101 5.78 10.75 2.17
C VAL A 101 5.17 9.37 2.44
N ARG A 102 5.91 8.48 3.11
CA ARG A 102 5.47 7.09 3.34
C ARG A 102 4.17 7.04 4.15
N GLY A 103 4.04 7.90 5.16
CA GLY A 103 2.84 8.00 5.99
C GLY A 103 1.63 8.51 5.21
N CYS A 104 1.84 9.46 4.29
CA CYS A 104 0.79 10.03 3.44
C CYS A 104 0.31 9.04 2.38
N LEU A 105 1.22 8.31 1.72
CA LEU A 105 0.88 7.23 0.78
C LEU A 105 0.11 6.12 1.49
N ALA A 106 0.55 5.72 2.70
CA ALA A 106 -0.17 4.74 3.52
C ALA A 106 -1.51 5.26 4.09
N ALA A 107 -1.79 6.56 3.99
CA ALA A 107 -3.10 7.14 4.27
C ALA A 107 -4.05 7.05 3.07
N GLY A 108 -3.54 6.71 1.88
CA GLY A 108 -4.31 6.55 0.64
C GLY A 108 -4.09 7.66 -0.39
N ALA A 109 -3.17 8.61 -0.15
CA ALA A 109 -2.84 9.61 -1.18
C ALA A 109 -2.36 8.90 -2.46
N ASP A 110 -2.93 9.28 -3.61
CA ASP A 110 -2.57 8.68 -4.89
C ASP A 110 -1.17 9.10 -5.33
N LEU A 111 -0.81 10.35 -5.01
CA LEU A 111 0.48 10.98 -5.23
C LEU A 111 0.83 11.84 -4.03
N VAL A 112 2.13 12.03 -3.78
CA VAL A 112 2.62 12.94 -2.75
C VAL A 112 3.76 13.75 -3.32
N HIS A 113 3.67 15.07 -3.25
CA HIS A 113 4.72 15.99 -3.68
C HIS A 113 5.37 16.67 -2.48
N VAL A 114 6.70 16.74 -2.52
CA VAL A 114 7.47 17.58 -1.61
C VAL A 114 7.39 19.00 -2.15
N LYS A 115 6.87 19.94 -1.34
CA LYS A 115 6.70 21.34 -1.77
C LYS A 115 8.05 21.93 -2.20
N CYS A 116 8.07 22.57 -3.36
CA CYS A 116 9.23 23.24 -3.90
C CYS A 116 8.83 24.33 -4.90
N GLY A 117 9.81 25.05 -5.46
CA GLY A 117 9.56 26.09 -6.48
C GLY A 117 9.04 25.57 -7.83
N GLU A 118 9.00 24.25 -8.02
CA GLU A 118 8.64 23.60 -9.28
C GLU A 118 7.26 22.95 -9.22
N TYR A 119 6.25 23.68 -9.71
CA TYR A 119 4.84 23.27 -9.59
C TYR A 119 4.31 22.46 -10.78
N HIS A 120 5.15 22.13 -11.78
CA HIS A 120 4.67 21.46 -13.01
C HIS A 120 4.00 20.13 -12.68
N ASP A 121 4.72 19.21 -12.02
CA ASP A 121 4.21 17.85 -11.72
C ASP A 121 3.02 17.88 -10.77
N VAL A 122 3.05 18.77 -9.76
CA VAL A 122 1.94 18.98 -8.81
C VAL A 122 0.61 19.22 -9.52
N ILE A 123 0.65 19.84 -10.70
CA ILE A 123 -0.52 20.15 -11.51
C ILE A 123 -0.75 19.07 -12.57
N TYR A 124 0.30 18.75 -13.33
CA TYR A 124 0.23 17.79 -14.43
C TYR A 124 -0.28 16.43 -13.95
N ASP A 125 0.26 15.93 -12.85
CA ASP A 125 -0.08 14.61 -12.35
C ASP A 125 -1.53 14.56 -11.83
N ALA A 126 -1.99 15.64 -11.18
CA ALA A 126 -3.35 15.76 -10.70
C ALA A 126 -4.37 15.74 -11.85
N ILE A 127 -4.08 16.47 -12.95
CA ILE A 127 -4.92 16.46 -14.15
C ILE A 127 -4.85 15.10 -14.84
N MET A 128 -3.67 14.49 -14.93
CA MET A 128 -3.48 13.16 -15.53
C MET A 128 -4.30 12.08 -14.81
N LEU A 129 -4.37 12.11 -13.48
CA LEU A 129 -5.20 11.18 -12.72
C LEU A 129 -6.70 11.47 -12.83
N MET A 130 -7.09 12.73 -13.02
CA MET A 130 -8.50 13.13 -13.17
C MET A 130 -9.03 12.76 -14.56
N ASP A 131 -8.32 13.13 -15.62
CA ASP A 131 -8.68 12.89 -17.02
C ASP A 131 -7.42 12.98 -17.90
N ASP A 132 -6.89 11.82 -18.26
CA ASP A 132 -5.66 11.66 -19.05
C ASP A 132 -5.72 12.36 -20.41
N LYS A 133 -6.92 12.50 -21.00
CA LYS A 133 -7.14 13.18 -22.28
C LYS A 133 -7.00 14.70 -22.18
N GLN A 134 -7.18 15.26 -20.98
CA GLN A 134 -7.06 16.70 -20.74
C GLN A 134 -5.63 17.10 -20.34
N ALA A 135 -4.83 16.16 -19.88
CA ALA A 135 -3.45 16.39 -19.45
C ALA A 135 -2.55 16.71 -20.65
N LYS A 136 -1.80 17.83 -20.55
CA LYS A 136 -0.83 18.21 -21.58
C LYS A 136 0.49 17.46 -21.30
N PRO A 137 1.03 16.69 -22.26
CA PRO A 137 2.23 15.91 -22.02
C PRO A 137 3.41 16.83 -21.64
N PRO A 138 4.28 16.38 -20.73
CA PRO A 138 5.42 17.17 -20.28
C PRO A 138 6.41 17.39 -21.43
N VAL A 139 6.97 18.59 -21.49
CA VAL A 139 7.98 18.98 -22.50
C VAL A 139 9.37 18.91 -21.87
N PHE A 140 9.72 17.73 -21.31
CA PHE A 140 11.04 17.46 -20.74
C PHE A 140 11.87 16.57 -21.67
N ALA A 141 13.19 16.68 -21.58
CA ALA A 141 14.10 15.78 -22.27
C ALA A 141 13.88 14.35 -21.76
N LYS A 142 13.75 13.38 -22.67
CA LYS A 142 13.53 11.97 -22.37
C LYS A 142 14.81 11.19 -22.65
N GLY A 143 15.42 10.63 -21.62
CA GLY A 143 16.53 9.68 -21.74
C GLY A 143 15.99 8.29 -22.06
N LYS A 144 16.52 7.62 -23.09
CA LYS A 144 16.26 6.20 -23.33
C LYS A 144 17.29 5.38 -22.57
N LEU A 145 16.81 4.43 -21.78
CA LEU A 145 17.60 3.61 -20.87
C LEU A 145 17.34 2.13 -21.17
N SER A 146 18.23 1.27 -20.69
CA SER A 146 18.03 -0.17 -20.64
C SER A 146 18.68 -0.70 -19.37
N GLN A 147 18.32 -0.10 -18.24
CA GLN A 147 18.94 -0.37 -16.94
C GLN A 147 18.05 -1.28 -16.11
N GLU A 148 18.63 -2.37 -15.61
CA GLU A 148 17.97 -3.29 -14.68
C GLU A 148 17.95 -2.67 -13.29
N GLU A 149 16.75 -2.56 -12.70
CA GLU A 149 16.52 -1.94 -11.40
C GLU A 149 15.45 -2.70 -10.63
N LYS A 150 15.31 -2.35 -9.35
CA LYS A 150 14.25 -2.87 -8.49
C LYS A 150 13.23 -1.79 -8.16
N ILE A 151 11.96 -2.15 -8.28
CA ILE A 151 10.87 -1.37 -7.67
C ILE A 151 10.37 -2.08 -6.42
N PHE A 152 9.93 -1.30 -5.43
CA PHE A 152 9.47 -1.83 -4.15
C PHE A 152 7.99 -1.57 -3.93
N ASP A 153 7.32 -2.59 -3.38
CA ASP A 153 5.92 -2.55 -3.00
C ASP A 153 5.81 -2.68 -1.49
N ASP A 154 5.15 -1.71 -0.86
CA ASP A 154 5.04 -1.61 0.60
C ASP A 154 3.76 -2.29 1.11
N PHE A 155 3.90 -3.05 2.20
CA PHE A 155 2.82 -3.71 2.93
C PHE A 155 2.73 -3.13 4.35
N ARG A 156 1.60 -3.42 5.01
CA ARG A 156 1.33 -3.01 6.39
C ARG A 156 1.24 -4.23 7.30
N ILE A 157 2.10 -4.30 8.30
CA ILE A 157 1.99 -5.34 9.34
C ILE A 157 0.79 -5.02 10.25
N GLY A 158 -0.10 -5.98 10.42
CA GLY A 158 -1.14 -5.95 11.43
C GLY A 158 -0.62 -6.42 12.79
N TYR A 159 -0.02 -7.62 12.83
CA TYR A 159 0.57 -8.19 14.03
C TYR A 159 1.69 -9.19 13.72
N ILE A 160 2.52 -9.48 14.72
CA ILE A 160 3.55 -10.52 14.69
C ILE A 160 3.19 -11.63 15.68
N THR A 161 3.48 -12.88 15.32
CA THR A 161 3.30 -14.09 16.12
C THR A 161 4.63 -14.80 16.32
N GLU A 162 4.65 -15.89 17.10
CA GLU A 162 5.86 -16.72 17.24
C GLU A 162 6.25 -17.47 15.96
N LYS A 163 5.36 -17.58 14.97
CA LYS A 163 5.58 -18.33 13.72
C LYS A 163 5.91 -17.45 12.53
N GLY A 164 5.45 -16.20 12.55
CA GLY A 164 5.41 -15.34 11.38
C GLY A 164 4.74 -14.02 11.68
N LEU A 165 4.35 -13.31 10.63
CA LEU A 165 3.64 -12.04 10.71
C LEU A 165 2.40 -12.04 9.82
N HIS A 166 1.43 -11.22 10.20
CA HIS A 166 0.25 -10.93 9.40
C HIS A 166 0.43 -9.56 8.74
N ALA A 167 0.38 -9.52 7.42
CA ALA A 167 0.53 -8.30 6.64
C ALA A 167 -0.62 -8.09 5.66
N GLU A 168 -0.89 -6.84 5.32
CA GLU A 168 -1.87 -6.46 4.31
C GLU A 168 -1.17 -5.67 3.20
N GLY A 169 -1.53 -5.96 1.95
CA GLY A 169 -0.98 -5.29 0.78
C GLY A 169 -1.70 -5.69 -0.50
N ASN A 170 -1.26 -5.16 -1.63
CA ASN A 170 -2.00 -5.32 -2.90
C ASN A 170 -1.32 -6.28 -3.90
N LEU A 171 -0.30 -7.02 -3.47
CA LEU A 171 0.39 -7.98 -4.34
C LEU A 171 -0.30 -9.35 -4.35
N SER A 172 -0.73 -9.83 -5.50
CA SER A 172 -1.19 -11.23 -5.60
C SER A 172 -0.03 -12.20 -5.34
N LEU A 173 -0.01 -12.80 -4.14
CA LEU A 173 0.90 -13.87 -3.74
C LEU A 173 0.19 -15.22 -3.72
N GLU A 174 0.94 -16.30 -3.87
CA GLU A 174 0.43 -17.67 -3.80
C GLU A 174 0.83 -18.38 -2.51
N VAL A 175 -0.04 -19.24 -1.98
CA VAL A 175 0.27 -20.06 -0.80
C VAL A 175 1.43 -21.01 -1.13
N GLY A 176 2.43 -21.02 -0.26
CA GLY A 176 3.66 -21.79 -0.41
C GLY A 176 4.80 -21.03 -1.09
N GLN A 177 4.53 -19.86 -1.68
CA GLN A 177 5.55 -19.02 -2.30
C GLN A 177 6.54 -18.50 -1.26
N GLU A 178 7.82 -18.47 -1.62
CA GLU A 178 8.87 -17.84 -0.82
C GLU A 178 9.15 -16.44 -1.35
N ILE A 179 9.18 -15.47 -0.45
CA ILE A 179 9.40 -14.07 -0.78
C ILE A 179 10.48 -13.46 0.11
N GLU A 180 11.26 -12.54 -0.46
CA GLU A 180 12.16 -11.69 0.31
C GLU A 180 11.42 -10.44 0.77
N ILE A 181 11.54 -10.13 2.06
CA ILE A 181 10.90 -8.99 2.69
C ILE A 181 11.95 -8.13 3.39
N GLN A 182 11.97 -6.86 3.02
CA GLN A 182 12.67 -5.82 3.76
C GLN A 182 11.77 -5.33 4.90
N SER A 183 12.27 -5.39 6.13
CA SER A 183 11.54 -4.96 7.33
C SER A 183 12.48 -4.29 8.33
N SER A 184 11.94 -3.47 9.21
CA SER A 184 12.67 -2.91 10.37
C SER A 184 12.66 -3.86 11.57
N ILE A 185 12.27 -5.14 11.40
CA ILE A 185 12.38 -6.15 12.46
C ILE A 185 13.87 -6.41 12.72
N PRO A 186 14.35 -6.35 13.98
CA PRO A 186 15.78 -6.51 14.25
C PRO A 186 16.31 -7.87 13.79
N TYR A 187 17.38 -7.86 12.99
CA TYR A 187 18.05 -9.06 12.51
C TYR A 187 18.59 -9.94 13.65
N SER A 188 18.87 -9.34 14.81
CA SER A 188 19.25 -10.06 16.04
C SER A 188 18.14 -10.94 16.63
N ILE A 189 16.89 -10.70 16.22
CA ILE A 189 15.70 -11.46 16.63
C ILE A 189 15.31 -12.46 15.54
N VAL A 190 15.24 -12.02 14.28
CA VAL A 190 14.95 -12.86 13.10
C VAL A 190 16.08 -12.72 12.08
N PRO A 191 17.09 -13.62 12.09
CA PRO A 191 18.22 -13.60 11.18
C PRO A 191 17.88 -14.22 9.81
N SER A 192 16.81 -13.74 9.19
CA SER A 192 16.39 -14.12 7.84
C SER A 192 15.48 -13.04 7.25
N LYS A 193 15.63 -12.80 5.95
CA LYS A 193 14.71 -11.94 5.17
C LYS A 193 13.69 -12.73 4.36
N GLN A 194 13.77 -14.06 4.41
CA GLN A 194 12.92 -14.96 3.64
C GLN A 194 11.69 -15.35 4.45
N TYR A 195 10.54 -15.31 3.78
CA TYR A 195 9.25 -15.64 4.34
C TYR A 195 8.53 -16.59 3.42
N LYS A 196 7.77 -17.51 4.02
CA LYS A 196 6.89 -18.41 3.29
C LYS A 196 5.45 -17.97 3.45
N VAL A 197 4.75 -17.79 2.34
CA VAL A 197 3.33 -17.45 2.36
C VAL A 197 2.53 -18.67 2.84
N SER A 198 1.91 -18.58 4.01
CA SER A 198 1.15 -19.69 4.60
C SER A 198 -0.36 -19.57 4.38
N ALA A 199 -0.87 -18.34 4.28
CA ALA A 199 -2.25 -18.06 3.90
C ALA A 199 -2.36 -16.76 3.11
N VAL A 200 -3.35 -16.70 2.22
CA VAL A 200 -3.73 -15.51 1.46
C VAL A 200 -5.24 -15.37 1.50
N ASP A 201 -5.71 -14.21 1.95
CA ASP A 201 -7.13 -13.91 2.10
C ASP A 201 -7.45 -12.54 1.49
N GLN A 202 -8.72 -12.30 1.17
CA GLN A 202 -9.24 -11.01 0.68
C GLN A 202 -10.28 -10.41 1.62
N ILE A 203 -10.28 -10.86 2.86
CA ILE A 203 -11.31 -10.58 3.85
C ILE A 203 -10.67 -10.14 5.16
N ASN A 204 -11.46 -9.47 6.01
CA ASN A 204 -11.06 -9.02 7.35
C ASN A 204 -9.93 -7.97 7.39
N LEU A 205 -9.76 -7.18 6.32
CA LEU A 205 -8.71 -6.20 6.12
C LEU A 205 -8.92 -4.91 6.95
N TYR A 206 -7.82 -4.32 7.44
CA TYR A 206 -7.80 -3.08 8.21
C TYR A 206 -7.30 -1.88 7.39
N TYR A 207 -6.39 -2.08 6.44
CA TYR A 207 -5.62 -1.04 5.76
C TYR A 207 -6.11 -0.68 4.35
N ASP A 208 -7.34 -1.07 3.99
CA ASP A 208 -7.92 -0.91 2.65
C ASP A 208 -7.04 -1.48 1.53
N SER A 209 -6.29 -2.53 1.87
CA SER A 209 -5.55 -3.35 0.92
C SER A 209 -6.50 -4.28 0.16
N ARG A 210 -5.97 -5.01 -0.83
CA ARG A 210 -6.71 -6.05 -1.58
C ARG A 210 -6.62 -7.42 -0.92
N TYR A 211 -5.48 -7.72 -0.30
CA TYR A 211 -5.25 -9.01 0.33
C TYR A 211 -4.58 -8.84 1.69
N SER A 212 -4.76 -9.88 2.51
CA SER A 212 -3.98 -10.16 3.71
C SER A 212 -3.19 -11.44 3.52
N TYR A 213 -2.00 -11.48 4.11
CA TYR A 213 -1.08 -12.60 4.05
C TYR A 213 -0.67 -12.98 5.46
N ASP A 214 -0.67 -14.29 5.73
CA ASP A 214 0.11 -14.85 6.82
C ASP A 214 1.46 -15.30 6.23
N LEU A 215 2.53 -14.76 6.80
CA LEU A 215 3.91 -14.90 6.32
C LEU A 215 4.73 -15.57 7.41
N ASP A 216 5.03 -16.85 7.22
CA ASP A 216 5.81 -17.65 8.16
C ASP A 216 7.29 -17.28 8.06
N PHE A 217 7.96 -17.15 9.20
CA PHE A 217 9.40 -16.93 9.25
C PHE A 217 10.13 -18.19 8.78
N MET A 218 11.13 -18.02 7.92
CA MET A 218 12.15 -19.05 7.70
C MET A 218 13.13 -19.15 8.87
N PHE A 219 13.16 -18.13 9.75
CA PHE A 219 13.99 -17.95 10.95
C PHE A 219 15.50 -17.88 10.70
N VAL A 220 16.05 -18.72 9.84
CA VAL A 220 17.45 -18.77 9.47
C VAL A 220 17.52 -19.09 7.98
N ASP A 221 18.31 -18.33 7.22
CA ASP A 221 18.51 -18.62 5.79
C ASP A 221 19.25 -19.96 5.64
N ALA A 222 18.84 -20.77 4.65
CA ALA A 222 19.49 -22.04 4.39
C ALA A 222 20.96 -21.80 4.00
N GLN A 223 21.89 -22.23 4.85
CA GLN A 223 23.31 -22.24 4.51
C GLN A 223 23.64 -23.58 3.89
N GLU A 224 23.92 -23.59 2.59
CA GLU A 224 24.54 -24.76 1.99
C GLU A 224 25.98 -24.89 2.51
N PRO A 225 26.39 -26.10 2.94
CA PRO A 225 27.77 -26.31 3.34
C PRO A 225 28.69 -26.08 2.13
N ASP A 226 29.71 -25.25 2.30
CA ASP A 226 30.78 -25.11 1.30
C ASP A 226 31.59 -26.41 1.26
N LEU A 227 31.29 -27.24 0.26
CA LEU A 227 31.91 -28.55 0.05
C LEU A 227 32.96 -28.52 -1.05
N THR A 228 33.23 -27.36 -1.64
CA THR A 228 34.04 -27.21 -2.87
C THR A 228 35.40 -27.92 -2.75
N ASN A 229 36.09 -27.77 -1.62
CA ASN A 229 37.38 -28.42 -1.38
C ASN A 229 37.28 -29.95 -1.22
N LEU A 230 36.22 -30.45 -0.57
CA LEU A 230 36.03 -31.89 -0.36
C LEU A 230 35.57 -32.57 -1.67
N GLU A 231 34.84 -31.86 -2.51
CA GLU A 231 34.41 -32.31 -3.85
C GLU A 231 35.60 -32.39 -4.81
N ILE A 232 36.49 -31.38 -4.84
CA ILE A 232 37.75 -31.44 -5.59
C ILE A 232 38.61 -32.62 -5.13
N MET A 233 38.74 -32.85 -3.82
CA MET A 233 39.49 -33.99 -3.28
C MET A 233 38.86 -35.34 -3.65
N LEU A 234 37.54 -35.42 -3.82
CA LEU A 234 36.83 -36.63 -4.23
C LEU A 234 37.12 -36.98 -5.71
N GLU A 235 37.21 -35.97 -6.57
CA GLU A 235 37.56 -36.12 -7.98
C GLU A 235 39.04 -36.53 -8.17
N GLU A 236 39.94 -36.00 -7.34
CA GLU A 236 41.38 -36.30 -7.40
C GLU A 236 41.77 -37.64 -6.75
N ALA A 237 40.84 -38.29 -6.04
CA ALA A 237 41.10 -39.54 -5.32
C ALA A 237 41.40 -40.71 -6.28
N LYS A 238 42.58 -41.32 -6.11
CA LYS A 238 43.11 -42.38 -7.01
C LYS A 238 42.69 -43.79 -6.63
N THR A 239 42.19 -43.98 -5.40
CA THR A 239 41.78 -45.28 -4.88
C THR A 239 40.36 -45.28 -4.31
N ASP A 240 39.68 -46.42 -4.37
CA ASP A 240 38.32 -46.59 -3.83
C ASP A 240 38.24 -46.40 -2.30
N GLU A 241 39.33 -46.66 -1.58
CA GLU A 241 39.40 -46.40 -0.14
C GLU A 241 39.51 -44.92 0.21
N GLU A 242 40.23 -44.13 -0.60
CA GLU A 242 40.31 -42.67 -0.44
C GLU A 242 38.96 -42.02 -0.74
N LYS A 243 38.28 -42.44 -1.82
CA LYS A 243 36.92 -41.99 -2.15
C LYS A 243 35.95 -42.25 -1.00
N ARG A 244 35.91 -43.47 -0.46
CA ARG A 244 35.06 -43.81 0.70
C ARG A 244 35.36 -43.00 1.97
N LYS A 245 36.62 -42.60 2.20
CA LYS A 245 36.99 -41.75 3.34
C LYS A 245 36.52 -40.30 3.14
N ILE A 246 36.62 -39.78 1.91
CA ILE A 246 36.19 -38.41 1.57
C ILE A 246 34.66 -38.32 1.56
N GLU A 247 33.96 -39.30 0.99
CA GLU A 247 32.49 -39.38 1.07
C GLU A 247 31.99 -39.39 2.53
N LYS A 248 32.64 -40.17 3.41
CA LYS A 248 32.32 -40.14 4.85
C LYS A 248 32.55 -38.78 5.48
N LYS A 249 33.58 -38.03 5.06
CA LYS A 249 33.83 -36.66 5.54
C LYS A 249 32.77 -35.68 5.03
N ILE A 250 32.38 -35.77 3.76
CA ILE A 250 31.30 -34.95 3.18
C ILE A 250 29.99 -35.19 3.93
N VAL A 251 29.63 -36.46 4.17
CA VAL A 251 28.43 -36.81 4.93
C VAL A 251 28.51 -36.30 6.38
N ALA A 252 29.67 -36.45 7.02
CA ALA A 252 29.88 -35.94 8.38
C ALA A 252 29.76 -34.41 8.45
N GLU A 253 30.37 -33.68 7.51
CA GLU A 253 30.31 -32.22 7.45
C GLU A 253 28.89 -31.71 7.20
N ARG A 254 28.15 -32.33 6.25
CA ARG A 254 26.72 -32.06 6.03
C ARG A 254 25.92 -32.28 7.32
N SER A 255 26.11 -33.42 7.98
CA SER A 255 25.38 -33.75 9.21
C SER A 255 25.72 -32.83 10.39
N PHE A 256 26.96 -32.32 10.45
CA PHE A 256 27.40 -31.36 11.46
C PHE A 256 26.74 -30.00 11.23
N LYS A 257 26.79 -29.50 9.99
CA LYS A 257 26.15 -28.23 9.60
C LYS A 257 24.64 -28.26 9.75
N GLU A 258 23.99 -29.37 9.44
CA GLU A 258 22.57 -29.58 9.72
C GLU A 258 22.24 -29.47 11.21
N ARG A 259 23.09 -30.01 12.10
CA ARG A 259 22.91 -29.89 13.55
C ARG A 259 23.10 -28.45 14.03
N GLU A 260 24.16 -27.77 13.58
CA GLU A 260 24.38 -26.34 13.91
C GLU A 260 23.20 -25.47 13.47
N ALA A 261 22.71 -25.69 12.25
CA ALA A 261 21.55 -25.00 11.71
C ALA A 261 20.29 -25.28 12.54
N GLN A 262 20.08 -26.53 12.94
CA GLN A 262 18.94 -26.93 13.78
C GLN A 262 18.99 -26.32 15.19
N ASP A 263 20.18 -26.25 15.80
CA ASP A 263 20.37 -25.62 17.11
C ASP A 263 20.15 -24.10 17.04
N LEU A 264 20.68 -23.46 16.00
CA LEU A 264 20.44 -22.04 15.74
C LEU A 264 18.96 -21.75 15.49
N LEU A 265 18.28 -22.61 14.73
CA LEU A 265 16.84 -22.53 14.47
C LEU A 265 16.04 -22.62 15.78
N ASN A 266 16.37 -23.59 16.63
CA ASN A 266 15.70 -23.79 17.92
C ASN A 266 15.89 -22.58 18.85
N HIS A 267 17.12 -22.06 18.92
CA HIS A 267 17.46 -20.88 19.71
C HIS A 267 16.73 -19.63 19.21
N THR A 268 16.70 -19.43 17.90
CA THR A 268 16.03 -18.30 17.26
C THR A 268 14.52 -18.35 17.48
N LYS A 269 13.88 -19.51 17.30
CA LYS A 269 12.45 -19.71 17.61
C LYS A 269 12.12 -19.33 19.06
N LYS A 270 12.98 -19.72 20.01
CA LYS A 270 12.81 -19.35 21.42
C LYS A 270 12.94 -17.84 21.63
N LYS A 271 13.95 -17.20 21.03
CA LYS A 271 14.13 -15.73 21.08
C LYS A 271 12.93 -14.97 20.53
N VAL A 272 12.44 -15.35 19.36
CA VAL A 272 11.24 -14.73 18.73
C VAL A 272 10.04 -14.86 19.65
N LYS A 273 9.82 -16.05 20.21
CA LYS A 273 8.72 -16.30 21.16
C LYS A 273 8.79 -15.39 22.38
N ASP A 274 9.97 -15.26 22.99
CA ASP A 274 10.17 -14.42 24.17
C ASP A 274 10.01 -12.93 23.82
N TRP A 275 10.48 -12.51 22.64
CA TRP A 275 10.32 -11.15 22.13
C TRP A 275 8.85 -10.79 21.88
N VAL A 276 8.07 -11.66 21.22
CA VAL A 276 6.63 -11.43 20.99
C VAL A 276 5.88 -11.33 22.31
N LYS A 277 6.13 -12.25 23.26
CA LYS A 277 5.48 -12.23 24.58
C LYS A 277 5.76 -10.92 25.34
N LYS A 278 7.00 -10.44 25.32
CA LYS A 278 7.39 -9.19 25.98
C LYS A 278 6.61 -7.99 25.43
N ASN A 279 6.39 -7.94 24.12
CA ASN A 279 5.71 -6.81 23.47
C ASN A 279 4.18 -6.95 23.40
N THR A 280 3.61 -8.12 23.71
CA THR A 280 2.15 -8.34 23.69
C THR A 280 1.43 -7.56 24.80
N ILE A 281 2.10 -7.29 25.92
CA ILE A 281 1.51 -6.66 27.11
C ILE A 281 0.97 -5.25 26.81
N ASP A 282 1.61 -4.53 25.91
CA ASP A 282 1.28 -3.14 25.57
C ASP A 282 0.34 -3.03 24.34
N SER A 283 -0.14 -4.15 23.80
CA SER A 283 -0.87 -4.17 22.53
C SER A 283 -2.19 -4.94 22.64
N ALA A 284 -3.33 -4.22 22.53
CA ALA A 284 -4.66 -4.82 22.52
C ALA A 284 -5.32 -4.67 21.13
N PRO A 285 -5.88 -5.75 20.54
CA PRO A 285 -6.62 -5.65 19.29
C PRO A 285 -7.94 -4.93 19.48
N LYS A 286 -8.35 -4.19 18.44
CA LYS A 286 -9.75 -3.76 18.29
C LYS A 286 -10.53 -4.89 17.63
N THR A 287 -11.18 -5.72 18.45
CA THR A 287 -11.85 -6.93 17.95
C THR A 287 -13.18 -6.62 17.26
N THR A 288 -13.92 -5.64 17.78
CA THR A 288 -15.20 -5.22 17.23
C THR A 288 -15.00 -4.23 16.08
N LYS A 289 -15.67 -4.50 14.96
CA LYS A 289 -15.71 -3.64 13.77
C LYS A 289 -17.14 -3.15 13.56
N LEU A 290 -17.35 -1.84 13.61
CA LEU A 290 -18.61 -1.17 13.35
C LEU A 290 -18.56 -0.56 11.95
N MET A 291 -19.48 -0.96 11.09
CA MET A 291 -19.73 -0.30 9.80
C MET A 291 -21.02 0.50 9.89
N ILE A 292 -20.94 1.78 9.55
CA ILE A 292 -22.08 2.68 9.45
C ILE A 292 -22.34 2.95 7.97
N VAL A 293 -23.58 2.75 7.55
CA VAL A 293 -24.08 3.07 6.22
C VAL A 293 -25.15 4.15 6.38
N ASP A 294 -24.83 5.37 5.97
CA ASP A 294 -25.72 6.53 6.05
C ASP A 294 -25.37 7.48 4.90
N ARG A 295 -26.31 7.71 3.99
CA ARG A 295 -26.12 8.56 2.80
C ARG A 295 -25.67 9.99 3.13
N SER A 296 -26.04 10.51 4.30
CA SER A 296 -25.65 11.84 4.77
C SER A 296 -24.40 11.85 5.66
N LEU A 297 -24.05 10.68 6.21
CA LEU A 297 -23.07 10.51 7.29
C LEU A 297 -23.22 11.55 8.42
N TYR A 298 -24.45 12.00 8.69
CA TYR A 298 -24.74 13.07 9.65
C TYR A 298 -24.22 12.74 11.05
N VAL A 299 -24.20 11.45 11.37
CA VAL A 299 -23.68 10.88 12.61
C VAL A 299 -22.24 11.34 12.93
N LEU A 300 -21.43 11.67 11.91
CA LEU A 300 -20.07 12.17 12.09
C LEU A 300 -20.02 13.56 12.75
N LYS A 301 -21.09 14.36 12.68
CA LYS A 301 -21.17 15.65 13.37
C LYS A 301 -21.26 15.51 14.89
N GLN A 302 -21.70 14.35 15.38
CA GLN A 302 -21.85 14.05 16.80
C GLN A 302 -20.52 13.60 17.44
N ILE A 303 -19.45 13.46 16.64
CA ILE A 303 -18.21 12.86 17.09
C ILE A 303 -17.32 13.90 17.75
N GLU A 304 -17.02 13.67 19.02
CA GLU A 304 -16.18 14.56 19.81
C GLU A 304 -14.69 14.27 19.66
N GLN A 305 -14.33 12.99 19.61
CA GLN A 305 -12.96 12.50 19.58
C GLN A 305 -12.61 11.80 18.25
N PRO A 306 -11.32 11.67 17.88
CA PRO A 306 -10.94 11.00 16.65
C PRO A 306 -11.48 9.56 16.56
N LEU A 307 -11.92 9.13 15.37
CA LEU A 307 -12.47 7.78 15.16
C LEU A 307 -11.52 6.65 15.61
N ASP A 308 -10.21 6.88 15.51
CA ASP A 308 -9.20 5.92 15.92
C ASP A 308 -9.02 5.82 17.46
N SER A 309 -9.63 6.70 18.28
CA SER A 309 -9.54 6.62 19.74
C SER A 309 -10.58 5.70 20.38
N TYR A 310 -11.66 5.36 19.67
CA TYR A 310 -12.67 4.42 20.14
C TYR A 310 -12.10 3.00 20.29
N PRO A 311 -12.59 2.18 21.23
CA PRO A 311 -12.07 0.82 21.47
C PRO A 311 -12.35 -0.15 20.31
N PHE A 312 -13.28 0.19 19.42
CA PHE A 312 -13.62 -0.56 18.22
C PHE A 312 -13.21 0.18 16.95
N ALA A 313 -13.16 -0.55 15.83
CA ALA A 313 -12.86 0.04 14.52
C ALA A 313 -14.14 0.54 13.86
N ILE A 314 -14.22 1.85 13.58
CA ILE A 314 -15.36 2.47 12.89
C ILE A 314 -15.04 2.61 11.40
N ARG A 315 -16.01 2.25 10.56
CA ARG A 315 -16.02 2.46 9.11
C ARG A 315 -17.33 3.13 8.73
N THR A 316 -17.27 4.10 7.83
CA THR A 316 -18.44 4.82 7.32
C THR A 316 -18.52 4.66 5.82
N GLN A 317 -19.75 4.58 5.30
CA GLN A 317 -20.07 4.55 3.87
C GLN A 317 -21.35 5.34 3.62
N THR A 318 -21.41 6.10 2.53
CA THR A 318 -22.68 6.69 2.09
C THR A 318 -23.61 5.68 1.42
N PHE A 319 -23.03 4.73 0.68
CA PHE A 319 -23.74 3.61 0.05
C PHE A 319 -22.77 2.45 -0.13
N LEU A 320 -23.29 1.24 -0.31
CA LEU A 320 -22.50 0.06 -0.65
C LEU A 320 -22.50 -0.18 -2.15
N LYS A 321 -21.35 -0.58 -2.70
CA LYS A 321 -21.22 -0.99 -4.10
C LYS A 321 -21.88 -2.35 -4.33
N GLU A 322 -22.12 -2.69 -5.60
CA GLU A 322 -22.58 -4.03 -5.97
C GLU A 322 -21.67 -5.12 -5.37
N GLN A 323 -22.26 -6.22 -4.92
CA GLN A 323 -21.57 -7.32 -4.22
C GLN A 323 -20.96 -6.95 -2.86
N VAL A 324 -21.22 -5.73 -2.36
CA VAL A 324 -20.84 -5.23 -1.03
C VAL A 324 -19.37 -5.51 -0.65
N PRO A 325 -18.39 -5.14 -1.50
CA PRO A 325 -16.97 -5.37 -1.25
C PRO A 325 -16.49 -4.76 0.06
N GLU A 326 -17.15 -3.71 0.55
CA GLU A 326 -16.86 -3.06 1.83
C GLU A 326 -17.13 -4.01 3.00
N ILE A 327 -18.29 -4.69 2.99
CA ILE A 327 -18.65 -5.68 4.00
C ILE A 327 -17.73 -6.89 3.88
N ARG A 328 -17.47 -7.37 2.66
CA ARG A 328 -16.56 -8.50 2.43
C ARG A 328 -15.15 -8.23 2.93
N LYS A 329 -14.58 -7.08 2.57
CA LYS A 329 -13.22 -6.69 2.95
C LYS A 329 -13.12 -6.43 4.45
N VAL A 330 -14.01 -5.64 5.02
CA VAL A 330 -13.90 -5.24 6.44
C VAL A 330 -14.33 -6.36 7.37
N ARG A 331 -15.35 -7.15 6.98
CA ARG A 331 -16.11 -8.10 7.81
C ARG A 331 -16.54 -7.48 9.13
N PRO A 332 -17.40 -6.44 9.10
CA PRO A 332 -17.86 -5.79 10.31
C PRO A 332 -18.63 -6.76 11.21
N SER A 333 -18.47 -6.61 12.53
CA SER A 333 -19.24 -7.35 13.54
C SER A 333 -20.63 -6.75 13.71
N ILE A 334 -20.75 -5.43 13.49
CA ILE A 334 -21.98 -4.65 13.59
C ILE A 334 -22.13 -3.80 12.33
N ILE A 335 -23.31 -3.83 11.72
CA ILE A 335 -23.68 -2.98 10.59
C ILE A 335 -24.84 -2.09 11.05
N ALA A 336 -24.58 -0.79 11.19
CA ALA A 336 -25.58 0.22 11.46
C ALA A 336 -26.01 0.88 10.14
N PHE A 337 -27.29 0.82 9.81
CA PHE A 337 -27.86 1.30 8.56
C PHE A 337 -28.92 2.37 8.82
N GLN A 338 -28.76 3.55 8.23
CA GLN A 338 -29.75 4.63 8.26
C GLN A 338 -30.70 4.47 7.08
N TYR A 339 -31.99 4.20 7.33
CA TYR A 339 -32.93 3.84 6.26
C TYR A 339 -33.50 5.04 5.49
N LEU A 340 -33.73 6.19 6.14
CA LEU A 340 -34.01 7.45 5.43
C LEU A 340 -33.04 8.52 5.89
N THR A 341 -32.68 9.43 4.99
CA THR A 341 -31.78 10.54 5.30
C THR A 341 -32.37 11.52 6.31
N VAL A 342 -31.47 12.24 7.01
CA VAL A 342 -31.84 13.20 8.07
C VAL A 342 -32.72 14.33 7.54
N ASP A 343 -32.50 14.77 6.32
CA ASP A 343 -33.28 15.85 5.72
C ASP A 343 -34.71 15.43 5.36
N LEU A 344 -34.92 14.18 4.92
CA LEU A 344 -36.27 13.64 4.68
C LEU A 344 -37.03 13.38 5.99
N LEU A 345 -36.29 13.09 7.06
CA LEU A 345 -36.84 12.92 8.40
C LEU A 345 -37.33 14.22 9.04
N ALA A 346 -36.69 15.34 8.71
CA ALA A 346 -37.05 16.64 9.25
C ALA A 346 -38.31 17.24 8.61
N LEU A 347 -38.82 16.63 7.53
CA LEU A 347 -40.01 17.08 6.83
C LEU A 347 -41.27 16.81 7.66
N THR A 348 -42.15 17.79 7.73
CA THR A 348 -43.51 17.64 8.26
C THR A 348 -44.35 16.71 7.35
N PRO A 349 -45.46 16.13 7.83
CA PRO A 349 -46.32 15.26 7.00
C PRO A 349 -46.81 15.92 5.70
N GLU A 350 -47.06 17.23 5.72
CA GLU A 350 -47.48 18.01 4.56
C GLU A 350 -46.33 18.17 3.54
N GLU A 351 -45.10 18.39 4.03
CA GLU A 351 -43.90 18.45 3.20
C GLU A 351 -43.51 17.06 2.66
N GLN A 352 -43.72 15.99 3.41
CA GLN A 352 -43.49 14.63 2.93
C GLN A 352 -44.38 14.29 1.74
N GLU A 353 -45.64 14.73 1.72
CA GLU A 353 -46.49 14.56 0.54
C GLU A 353 -46.01 15.41 -0.65
N ALA A 354 -45.45 16.60 -0.39
CA ALA A 354 -44.84 17.44 -1.42
C ALA A 354 -43.52 16.87 -1.99
N TYR A 355 -42.77 16.11 -1.18
CA TYR A 355 -41.52 15.44 -1.56
C TYR A 355 -41.68 13.92 -1.72
N LYS A 356 -42.90 13.44 -1.93
CA LYS A 356 -43.23 12.01 -1.93
C LYS A 356 -42.38 11.19 -2.89
N GLU A 357 -42.16 11.69 -4.10
CA GLU A 357 -41.31 11.03 -5.10
C GLU A 357 -39.87 10.81 -4.58
N ARG A 358 -39.29 11.81 -3.90
CA ARG A 358 -37.96 11.72 -3.32
C ARG A 358 -37.92 10.75 -2.12
N VAL A 359 -38.98 10.72 -1.32
CA VAL A 359 -39.12 9.76 -0.21
C VAL A 359 -39.24 8.33 -0.75
N ASP A 360 -40.00 8.13 -1.82
CA ASP A 360 -40.19 6.84 -2.49
C ASP A 360 -38.87 6.37 -3.11
N GLU A 361 -38.13 7.25 -3.80
CA GLU A 361 -36.80 6.95 -4.34
C GLU A 361 -35.80 6.51 -3.25
N GLU A 362 -35.73 7.24 -2.13
CA GLU A 362 -34.85 6.88 -1.01
C GLU A 362 -35.27 5.54 -0.39
N THR A 363 -36.57 5.31 -0.26
CA THR A 363 -37.12 4.06 0.27
C THR A 363 -36.70 2.87 -0.61
N ILE A 364 -36.88 2.98 -1.93
CA ILE A 364 -36.46 1.95 -2.90
C ILE A 364 -34.95 1.70 -2.77
N HIS A 365 -34.15 2.77 -2.79
CA HIS A 365 -32.70 2.66 -2.65
C HIS A 365 -32.27 1.95 -1.37
N SER A 366 -32.90 2.31 -0.24
CA SER A 366 -32.62 1.68 1.05
C SER A 366 -33.05 0.22 1.11
N GLU A 367 -34.16 -0.15 0.49
CA GLU A 367 -34.58 -1.56 0.37
C GLU A 367 -33.59 -2.37 -0.48
N GLU A 368 -33.09 -1.81 -1.58
CA GLU A 368 -32.06 -2.44 -2.41
C GLU A 368 -30.75 -2.66 -1.64
N GLN A 369 -30.28 -1.63 -0.92
CA GLN A 369 -29.07 -1.71 -0.09
C GLN A 369 -29.22 -2.77 1.00
N LEU A 370 -30.34 -2.80 1.73
CA LEU A 370 -30.61 -3.82 2.73
C LEU A 370 -30.65 -5.22 2.12
N LYS A 371 -31.32 -5.39 0.98
CA LYS A 371 -31.37 -6.67 0.27
C LYS A 371 -29.97 -7.18 -0.06
N MET A 372 -29.09 -6.33 -0.59
CA MET A 372 -27.70 -6.68 -0.87
C MET A 372 -26.94 -7.12 0.39
N ILE A 373 -27.12 -6.42 1.51
CA ILE A 373 -26.51 -6.78 2.80
C ILE A 373 -26.94 -8.18 3.24
N TYR A 374 -28.26 -8.45 3.24
CA TYR A 374 -28.80 -9.74 3.68
C TYR A 374 -28.43 -10.89 2.75
N GLU A 375 -28.46 -10.69 1.43
CA GLU A 375 -28.03 -11.69 0.45
C GLU A 375 -26.57 -12.08 0.65
N TYR A 376 -25.68 -11.10 0.84
CA TYR A 376 -24.28 -11.36 1.13
C TYR A 376 -24.10 -12.12 2.45
N ILE A 377 -24.75 -11.70 3.53
CA ILE A 377 -24.63 -12.38 4.83
C ILE A 377 -25.10 -13.83 4.76
N LYS A 378 -26.22 -14.11 4.07
CA LYS A 378 -26.74 -15.49 3.91
C LYS A 378 -25.82 -16.37 3.09
N SER A 379 -25.18 -15.80 2.06
CA SER A 379 -24.20 -16.51 1.23
C SER A 379 -22.87 -16.79 1.97
N SER A 380 -22.57 -16.02 3.02
CA SER A 380 -21.31 -16.07 3.75
C SER A 380 -21.34 -17.06 4.90
N THR A 381 -20.64 -18.19 4.76
CA THR A 381 -20.54 -19.20 5.81
C THR A 381 -19.81 -18.67 7.05
N GLY A 382 -20.38 -18.92 8.23
CA GLY A 382 -19.82 -18.49 9.52
C GLY A 382 -19.79 -16.97 9.74
N TYR A 383 -20.55 -16.20 8.97
CA TYR A 383 -20.65 -14.75 9.13
C TYR A 383 -22.02 -14.34 9.67
N HIS A 384 -22.06 -13.79 10.88
CA HIS A 384 -23.32 -13.43 11.54
C HIS A 384 -23.22 -12.07 12.25
N PRO A 385 -23.13 -10.95 11.51
CA PRO A 385 -23.04 -9.63 12.10
C PRO A 385 -24.38 -9.19 12.72
N LEU A 386 -24.34 -8.35 13.74
CA LEU A 386 -25.54 -7.66 14.23
C LEU A 386 -25.90 -6.54 13.27
N ILE A 387 -27.13 -6.54 12.75
CA ILE A 387 -27.64 -5.46 11.89
C ILE A 387 -28.54 -4.55 12.73
N ILE A 388 -28.27 -3.25 12.71
CA ILE A 388 -29.08 -2.24 13.39
C ILE A 388 -29.61 -1.28 12.33
N ILE A 389 -30.92 -1.25 12.15
CA ILE A 389 -31.59 -0.38 11.19
C ILE A 389 -32.20 0.77 11.95
N PHE A 390 -31.77 1.99 11.64
CA PHE A 390 -32.32 3.22 12.17
C PHE A 390 -33.36 3.77 11.21
N ASN A 391 -34.45 4.27 11.79
CA ASN A 391 -35.48 5.00 11.08
C ASN A 391 -36.11 4.24 9.89
N CYS A 392 -36.52 2.99 10.11
CA CYS A 392 -37.33 2.25 9.14
C CYS A 392 -38.82 2.50 9.46
N PRO A 393 -39.51 3.40 8.74
CA PRO A 393 -40.92 3.64 8.99
C PRO A 393 -41.73 2.37 8.68
N ASN A 394 -42.78 2.14 9.47
CA ASN A 394 -43.76 1.07 9.27
C ASN A 394 -43.25 -0.36 9.42
N LYS A 395 -42.00 -0.57 9.86
CA LYS A 395 -41.45 -1.92 10.11
C LYS A 395 -40.77 -2.00 11.47
N ASP A 396 -41.14 -2.99 12.27
CA ASP A 396 -40.47 -3.31 13.53
C ASP A 396 -39.36 -4.37 13.36
N SER A 397 -38.66 -4.69 14.46
CA SER A 397 -37.59 -5.69 14.43
C SER A 397 -38.08 -7.07 13.99
N LYS A 398 -39.28 -7.48 14.40
CA LYS A 398 -39.82 -8.81 14.10
C LYS A 398 -40.21 -8.91 12.63
N GLU A 399 -40.80 -7.86 12.08
CA GLU A 399 -41.20 -7.78 10.68
C GLU A 399 -39.98 -7.87 9.74
N ILE A 400 -38.91 -7.10 10.02
CA ILE A 400 -37.67 -7.18 9.24
C ILE A 400 -36.99 -8.55 9.40
N GLN A 401 -36.92 -9.09 10.62
CA GLN A 401 -36.35 -10.42 10.88
C GLN A 401 -37.10 -11.51 10.10
N ALA A 402 -38.43 -11.41 10.01
CA ALA A 402 -39.25 -12.34 9.23
C ALA A 402 -39.05 -12.14 7.72
N GLN A 403 -39.07 -10.89 7.24
CA GLN A 403 -38.89 -10.54 5.83
C GLN A 403 -37.56 -11.09 5.28
N PHE A 404 -36.47 -10.86 6.00
CA PHE A 404 -35.14 -11.27 5.56
C PHE A 404 -34.69 -12.60 6.19
N GLN A 405 -35.52 -13.28 6.99
CA GLN A 405 -35.17 -14.54 7.67
C GLN A 405 -33.82 -14.46 8.41
N TYR A 406 -33.58 -13.35 9.10
CA TYR A 406 -32.31 -13.09 9.78
C TYR A 406 -32.53 -12.57 11.19
N PRO A 407 -32.29 -13.39 12.24
CA PRO A 407 -32.70 -13.07 13.60
C PRO A 407 -31.85 -11.99 14.28
N LEU A 408 -30.62 -11.75 13.84
CA LEU A 408 -29.72 -10.75 14.44
C LEU A 408 -29.93 -9.36 13.83
N THR A 409 -31.19 -8.93 13.76
CA THR A 409 -31.57 -7.58 13.31
C THR A 409 -32.29 -6.83 14.43
N LEU A 410 -31.91 -5.58 14.64
CA LEU A 410 -32.57 -4.65 15.55
C LEU A 410 -33.01 -3.41 14.77
N VAL A 411 -34.30 -3.07 14.85
CA VAL A 411 -34.83 -1.81 14.31
C VAL A 411 -34.99 -0.82 15.45
N LYS A 412 -34.44 0.39 15.30
CA LYS A 412 -34.58 1.48 16.27
C LYS A 412 -35.27 2.70 15.63
N PRO A 413 -36.26 3.30 16.32
CA PRO A 413 -36.85 4.55 15.87
C PRO A 413 -35.87 5.72 16.06
N GLY A 414 -36.04 6.76 15.25
CA GLY A 414 -35.25 7.99 15.34
C GLY A 414 -33.92 7.93 14.59
N LEU A 415 -33.20 9.05 14.67
CA LEU A 415 -31.90 9.23 14.02
C LEU A 415 -30.83 8.37 14.67
N MET A 416 -29.86 7.97 13.85
CA MET A 416 -28.65 7.31 14.33
C MET A 416 -27.89 8.22 15.32
N ASP A 417 -27.60 7.66 16.49
CA ASP A 417 -26.89 8.33 17.59
C ASP A 417 -25.60 7.56 17.91
N MET A 418 -24.47 8.26 17.91
CA MET A 418 -23.16 7.66 18.20
C MET A 418 -23.06 7.07 19.60
N ASN A 419 -23.64 7.70 20.62
CA ASN A 419 -23.62 7.19 21.99
C ASN A 419 -24.35 5.86 22.09
N VAL A 420 -25.47 5.73 21.38
CA VAL A 420 -26.21 4.46 21.29
C VAL A 420 -25.37 3.40 20.59
N LEU A 421 -24.68 3.74 19.49
CA LEU A 421 -23.79 2.80 18.79
C LEU A 421 -22.60 2.37 19.65
N ILE A 422 -22.03 3.27 20.43
CA ILE A 422 -20.92 2.98 21.36
C ILE A 422 -21.38 1.96 22.41
N GLN A 423 -22.50 2.24 23.09
CA GLN A 423 -23.05 1.35 24.13
C GLN A 423 -23.40 -0.04 23.58
N LEU A 424 -23.98 -0.10 22.38
CA LEU A 424 -24.30 -1.37 21.72
C LEU A 424 -23.03 -2.13 21.34
N SER A 425 -21.99 -1.44 20.87
CA SER A 425 -20.71 -2.05 20.51
C SER A 425 -20.00 -2.62 21.73
N GLU A 426 -19.97 -1.90 22.85
CA GLU A 426 -19.39 -2.37 24.12
C GLU A 426 -20.14 -3.59 24.67
N SER A 427 -21.47 -3.54 24.63
CA SER A 427 -22.33 -4.65 25.06
C SER A 427 -22.12 -5.88 24.19
N PHE A 428 -22.00 -5.69 22.87
CA PHE A 428 -21.73 -6.76 21.93
C PHE A 428 -20.36 -7.41 22.20
N GLU A 429 -19.32 -6.61 22.39
CA GLU A 429 -17.96 -7.10 22.65
C GLU A 429 -17.89 -7.91 23.95
N LYS A 430 -18.55 -7.44 25.01
CA LYS A 430 -18.65 -8.17 26.27
C LYS A 430 -19.33 -9.52 26.08
N ASN A 431 -20.48 -9.54 25.40
CA ASN A 431 -21.25 -10.77 25.17
C ASN A 431 -20.50 -11.78 24.28
N GLU A 432 -19.82 -11.32 23.24
CA GLU A 432 -19.01 -12.18 22.37
C GLU A 432 -17.81 -12.75 23.12
N LYS A 433 -17.14 -11.95 23.96
CA LYS A 433 -16.06 -12.43 24.82
C LYS A 433 -16.54 -13.54 25.75
N GLU A 434 -17.63 -13.32 26.48
CA GLU A 434 -18.21 -14.32 27.37
C GLU A 434 -18.61 -15.62 26.64
N ARG A 435 -19.19 -15.49 25.43
CA ARG A 435 -19.55 -16.63 24.58
C ARG A 435 -18.33 -17.41 24.11
N ASN A 436 -17.27 -16.73 23.71
CA ASN A 436 -16.03 -17.34 23.24
C ASN A 436 -15.29 -18.03 24.40
N ASP A 437 -15.22 -17.40 25.56
CA ASP A 437 -14.66 -17.99 26.79
C ASP A 437 -15.42 -19.27 27.17
N LYS A 438 -16.76 -19.26 27.08
CA LYS A 438 -17.59 -20.45 27.34
C LYS A 438 -17.30 -21.59 26.34
N LYS A 439 -17.29 -21.30 25.04
CA LYS A 439 -16.97 -22.29 23.98
C LYS A 439 -15.57 -22.87 24.16
N LEU A 440 -14.60 -22.03 24.52
CA LEU A 440 -13.22 -22.44 24.76
C LEU A 440 -13.14 -23.38 25.96
N ASN A 441 -13.79 -23.04 27.06
CA ASN A 441 -13.86 -23.87 28.26
C ASN A 441 -14.56 -25.22 27.99
N GLU A 442 -15.63 -25.22 27.21
CA GLU A 442 -16.30 -26.46 26.77
C GLU A 442 -15.38 -27.32 25.91
N LYS A 443 -14.63 -26.73 24.97
CA LYS A 443 -13.65 -27.44 24.14
C LYS A 443 -12.51 -28.02 24.96
N ILE A 444 -11.99 -27.28 25.95
CA ILE A 444 -10.99 -27.77 26.91
C ILE A 444 -11.53 -28.96 27.68
N LYS A 445 -12.77 -28.86 28.19
CA LYS A 445 -13.42 -29.94 28.94
C LYS A 445 -13.60 -31.18 28.05
N ALA A 446 -14.04 -31.01 26.81
CA ALA A 446 -14.20 -32.10 25.85
C ALA A 446 -12.86 -32.79 25.51
N LEU A 447 -11.78 -32.03 25.32
CA LEU A 447 -10.44 -32.59 25.09
C LEU A 447 -9.92 -33.33 26.32
N LYS A 448 -10.04 -32.74 27.52
CA LYS A 448 -9.66 -33.40 28.78
C LYS A 448 -10.46 -34.68 29.03
N ALA A 449 -11.73 -34.74 28.61
CA ALA A 449 -12.54 -35.95 28.70
C ALA A 449 -12.10 -37.05 27.71
N LYS A 450 -11.59 -36.69 26.52
CA LYS A 450 -11.09 -37.65 25.53
C LYS A 450 -9.77 -38.31 25.94
N ASP A 451 -8.84 -37.52 26.47
CA ASP A 451 -7.55 -38.02 26.95
C ASP A 451 -7.06 -37.19 28.15
N PRO A 452 -7.39 -37.62 29.37
CA PRO A 452 -7.05 -36.88 30.59
C PRO A 452 -5.54 -36.73 30.81
N MET A 453 -4.72 -37.70 30.37
CA MET A 453 -3.27 -37.66 30.58
C MET A 453 -2.60 -36.69 29.61
N LYS A 454 -2.96 -36.73 28.32
CA LYS A 454 -2.38 -35.85 27.30
C LYS A 454 -2.78 -34.39 27.48
N TYR A 455 -4.00 -34.13 27.94
CA TYR A 455 -4.59 -32.80 27.94
C TYR A 455 -4.71 -32.16 29.33
N ARG A 456 -4.12 -32.75 30.38
CA ARG A 456 -4.20 -32.27 31.77
C ARG A 456 -3.81 -30.79 31.92
N ALA A 457 -2.74 -30.38 31.25
CA ALA A 457 -2.16 -29.03 31.35
C ALA A 457 -2.78 -27.99 30.41
N LEU A 458 -3.80 -28.34 29.61
CA LEU A 458 -4.46 -27.36 28.74
C LEU A 458 -5.19 -26.31 29.57
N THR A 459 -4.88 -25.06 29.24
CA THR A 459 -5.50 -23.84 29.78
C THR A 459 -6.03 -23.00 28.60
N PRO A 460 -6.89 -22.00 28.84
CA PRO A 460 -7.30 -21.06 27.79
C PRO A 460 -6.10 -20.44 27.05
N ALA A 461 -5.03 -20.09 27.78
CA ALA A 461 -3.78 -19.56 27.22
C ALA A 461 -3.03 -20.54 26.30
N SER A 462 -3.39 -21.83 26.29
CA SER A 462 -2.85 -22.81 25.34
C SER A 462 -3.48 -22.70 23.94
N PHE A 463 -4.60 -21.97 23.80
CA PHE A 463 -5.29 -21.76 22.52
C PHE A 463 -5.03 -20.36 21.95
N ASP A 464 -4.68 -19.39 22.78
CA ASP A 464 -4.28 -18.06 22.33
C ASP A 464 -2.79 -18.06 21.95
N GLN A 465 -2.53 -17.91 20.65
CA GLN A 465 -1.20 -17.53 20.20
C GLN A 465 -0.97 -16.06 20.55
N PRO A 466 0.12 -15.71 21.28
CA PRO A 466 0.45 -14.32 21.55
C PRO A 466 0.60 -13.54 20.24
N LYS A 467 -0.13 -12.43 20.12
CA LYS A 467 -0.08 -11.52 18.98
C LYS A 467 0.45 -10.17 19.45
N PHE A 468 1.59 -9.76 18.92
CA PHE A 468 2.13 -8.44 19.11
C PHE A 468 1.59 -7.51 18.03
N TYR A 469 0.66 -6.62 18.38
CA TYR A 469 0.10 -5.64 17.45
C TYR A 469 0.99 -4.41 17.36
N ILE A 470 1.40 -4.06 16.14
CA ILE A 470 2.31 -2.93 15.91
C ILE A 470 1.47 -1.67 15.68
N SER A 471 1.85 -0.56 16.33
CA SER A 471 1.23 0.73 16.05
C SER A 471 1.41 1.11 14.58
N LYS A 472 0.33 1.66 13.98
CA LYS A 472 0.31 2.13 12.59
C LYS A 472 1.38 3.19 12.28
N THR A 473 1.84 3.93 13.29
CA THR A 473 2.85 4.98 13.12
C THR A 473 4.28 4.47 13.30
N HIS A 474 4.45 3.25 13.80
CA HIS A 474 5.76 2.69 14.08
C HIS A 474 6.44 2.22 12.78
N GLU A 475 7.74 2.38 12.65
CA GLU A 475 8.49 2.01 11.44
C GLU A 475 8.36 0.52 11.09
N MET A 476 8.47 -0.37 12.09
CA MET A 476 8.20 -1.81 11.94
C MET A 476 6.83 -2.17 11.37
N SER A 477 5.85 -1.25 11.35
CA SER A 477 4.54 -1.53 10.72
C SER A 477 4.60 -1.53 9.20
N TYR A 478 5.75 -1.22 8.61
CA TYR A 478 5.96 -1.26 7.17
C TYR A 478 6.99 -2.32 6.81
N ILE A 479 6.68 -3.05 5.74
CA ILE A 479 7.60 -3.98 5.08
C ILE A 479 7.51 -3.80 3.58
N SER A 480 8.50 -4.27 2.83
CA SER A 480 8.45 -4.22 1.37
C SER A 480 9.04 -5.44 0.70
N THR A 481 8.49 -5.78 -0.46
CA THR A 481 9.09 -6.73 -1.41
C THR A 481 9.53 -5.99 -2.66
N SER A 482 10.37 -6.61 -3.49
CA SER A 482 10.92 -6.00 -4.69
C SER A 482 10.58 -6.79 -5.95
N TYR A 483 10.44 -6.09 -7.07
CA TYR A 483 10.35 -6.67 -8.41
C TYR A 483 11.52 -6.19 -9.25
N ASP A 484 12.07 -7.12 -10.02
CA ASP A 484 13.06 -6.79 -11.03
C ASP A 484 12.35 -6.17 -12.25
N VAL A 485 12.84 -5.02 -12.67
CA VAL A 485 12.30 -4.25 -13.80
C VAL A 485 13.44 -3.73 -14.67
N VAL A 486 13.14 -3.42 -15.92
CA VAL A 486 14.07 -2.68 -16.79
C VAL A 486 13.49 -1.31 -17.05
N ILE A 487 14.21 -0.27 -16.67
CA ILE A 487 13.86 1.12 -16.98
C ILE A 487 14.17 1.36 -18.46
N LEU A 488 13.12 1.59 -19.25
CA LEU A 488 13.21 1.82 -20.69
C LEU A 488 13.42 3.30 -21.01
N SER A 489 12.85 4.18 -20.20
CA SER A 489 13.05 5.61 -20.36
C SER A 489 12.68 6.40 -19.12
N LEU A 490 13.30 7.56 -18.97
CA LEU A 490 13.14 8.46 -17.83
C LEU A 490 13.14 9.91 -18.32
N ASN A 491 12.20 10.71 -17.82
CA ASN A 491 12.27 12.17 -17.83
C ASN A 491 12.03 12.71 -16.40
N GLU A 492 11.82 14.01 -16.23
CA GLU A 492 11.63 14.60 -14.89
C GLU A 492 10.29 14.23 -14.21
N SER A 493 9.26 13.90 -15.00
CA SER A 493 7.89 13.67 -14.53
C SER A 493 7.42 12.24 -14.72
N GLU A 494 8.07 11.48 -15.60
CA GLU A 494 7.60 10.18 -16.04
C GLU A 494 8.74 9.17 -16.20
N VAL A 495 8.41 7.92 -15.90
CA VAL A 495 9.25 6.77 -16.16
C VAL A 495 8.46 5.71 -16.92
N GLU A 496 9.14 5.03 -17.84
CA GLU A 496 8.60 3.88 -18.56
C GLU A 496 9.46 2.67 -18.21
N LEU A 497 8.83 1.61 -17.73
CA LEU A 497 9.51 0.40 -17.25
C LEU A 497 8.89 -0.85 -17.85
N SER A 498 9.68 -1.91 -17.96
CA SER A 498 9.22 -3.24 -18.34
C SER A 498 9.44 -4.25 -17.23
N CYS A 499 8.49 -5.17 -17.08
CA CYS A 499 8.53 -6.25 -16.09
C CYS A 499 7.80 -7.48 -16.61
N ASP A 500 8.23 -8.66 -16.19
CA ASP A 500 7.56 -9.93 -16.51
C ASP A 500 6.26 -10.07 -15.68
N ALA A 501 6.32 -9.63 -14.42
CA ALA A 501 5.20 -9.68 -13.49
C ALA A 501 4.08 -8.72 -13.90
N ARG A 502 2.84 -9.09 -13.53
CA ARG A 502 1.68 -8.19 -13.67
C ARG A 502 1.64 -7.25 -12.47
N LEU A 503 1.88 -5.97 -12.71
CA LEU A 503 1.82 -4.92 -11.71
C LEU A 503 0.42 -4.30 -11.68
N GLU A 504 0.05 -3.79 -10.51
CA GLU A 504 -1.20 -3.05 -10.33
C GLU A 504 -0.98 -1.56 -10.58
N LEU A 505 -2.01 -0.84 -11.03
CA LEU A 505 -1.94 0.62 -11.23
C LEU A 505 -1.97 1.37 -9.89
N LYS A 506 -0.84 1.33 -9.18
CA LYS A 506 -0.64 1.96 -7.86
C LYS A 506 0.76 2.55 -7.74
N THR A 507 1.06 3.07 -6.55
CA THR A 507 2.36 3.64 -6.24
C THR A 507 3.36 2.56 -5.83
N TYR A 508 4.57 2.65 -6.38
CA TYR A 508 5.74 1.85 -6.03
C TYR A 508 6.90 2.79 -5.67
N ARG A 509 7.89 2.29 -4.92
CA ARG A 509 9.15 3.03 -4.71
C ARG A 509 10.17 2.61 -5.76
N LEU A 510 10.94 3.56 -6.24
CA LEU A 510 12.05 3.37 -7.17
C LEU A 510 13.27 4.11 -6.60
N ASN A 511 14.40 3.43 -6.49
CA ASN A 511 15.62 3.99 -5.89
C ASN A 511 16.67 4.35 -6.96
N PHE A 512 16.22 4.74 -8.15
CA PHE A 512 17.09 5.04 -9.30
C PHE A 512 16.54 6.19 -10.15
N PRO A 513 17.35 7.22 -10.51
CA PRO A 513 18.72 7.47 -10.05
C PRO A 513 18.78 8.00 -8.61
N ILE A 514 17.63 8.25 -8.00
CA ILE A 514 17.44 8.72 -6.63
C ILE A 514 16.25 7.99 -6.02
N ASP A 515 16.10 8.07 -4.70
CA ASP A 515 14.91 7.59 -4.01
C ASP A 515 13.68 8.42 -4.41
N MET A 516 12.72 7.81 -5.07
CA MET A 516 11.47 8.44 -5.47
C MET A 516 10.30 7.47 -5.42
N SER A 517 9.10 7.99 -5.64
CA SER A 517 7.90 7.19 -5.78
C SER A 517 7.37 7.32 -7.19
N ILE A 518 6.85 6.23 -7.73
CA ILE A 518 6.30 6.17 -9.08
C ILE A 518 4.87 5.65 -9.01
N ARG A 519 3.92 6.36 -9.59
CA ARG A 519 2.51 5.92 -9.71
C ARG A 519 2.28 5.36 -11.08
N LEU A 520 2.06 4.05 -11.19
CA LEU A 520 1.69 3.44 -12.47
C LEU A 520 0.33 3.97 -12.92
N ILE A 521 0.25 4.38 -14.18
CA ILE A 521 -0.96 4.90 -14.81
C ILE A 521 -1.34 4.05 -16.02
N ALA A 522 -2.62 4.14 -16.41
CA ALA A 522 -3.08 3.51 -17.64
C ALA A 522 -2.37 4.12 -18.85
N GLN A 523 -2.24 3.31 -19.89
CA GLN A 523 -1.79 3.72 -21.21
C GLN A 523 -2.88 4.59 -21.88
N PRO A 524 -2.54 5.39 -22.90
CA PRO A 524 -3.51 6.26 -23.57
C PRO A 524 -4.71 5.53 -24.23
N ASP A 525 -4.60 4.22 -24.44
CA ASP A 525 -5.69 3.36 -24.92
C ASP A 525 -6.57 2.79 -23.79
N GLY A 526 -6.33 3.23 -22.53
CA GLY A 526 -7.03 2.79 -21.33
C GLY A 526 -6.53 1.47 -20.75
N LYS A 527 -5.58 0.78 -21.38
CA LYS A 527 -5.04 -0.48 -20.87
C LYS A 527 -4.04 -0.24 -19.74
N PRO A 528 -3.90 -1.18 -18.78
CA PRO A 528 -2.94 -1.02 -17.68
C PRO A 528 -1.48 -1.11 -18.13
N CYS A 529 -1.19 -1.85 -19.21
CA CYS A 529 0.15 -2.00 -19.76
C CYS A 529 0.08 -2.26 -21.26
N LYS A 530 1.21 -2.05 -21.95
CA LYS A 530 1.42 -2.51 -23.33
C LYS A 530 2.18 -3.84 -23.30
N ASP A 531 1.87 -4.71 -24.25
CA ASP A 531 2.64 -5.94 -24.45
C ASP A 531 3.93 -5.59 -25.21
N GLY A 532 5.07 -5.91 -24.60
CA GLY A 532 6.41 -5.77 -25.18
C GLY A 532 6.93 -7.08 -25.76
N GLU A 533 8.12 -7.03 -26.35
CA GLU A 533 8.78 -8.22 -26.89
C GLU A 533 9.07 -9.25 -25.78
N GLY A 534 8.95 -10.54 -26.11
CA GLY A 534 9.21 -11.63 -25.17
C GLY A 534 8.15 -11.82 -24.07
N GLY A 535 6.96 -11.21 -24.20
CA GLY A 535 5.90 -11.33 -23.19
C GLY A 535 6.06 -10.39 -21.98
N LYS A 536 7.05 -9.49 -22.04
CA LYS A 536 7.26 -8.43 -21.06
C LYS A 536 6.11 -7.43 -21.10
N LYS A 537 5.73 -6.88 -19.96
CA LYS A 537 4.68 -5.85 -19.87
C LYS A 537 5.35 -4.50 -19.66
N ILE A 538 4.95 -3.52 -20.48
CA ILE A 538 5.47 -2.15 -20.43
C ILE A 538 4.46 -1.26 -19.72
N TYR A 539 4.93 -0.58 -18.67
CA TYR A 539 4.16 0.32 -17.83
C TYR A 539 4.67 1.75 -17.96
N ARG A 540 3.75 2.71 -17.84
CA ARG A 540 4.05 4.13 -17.71
C ARG A 540 3.74 4.56 -16.29
N ALA A 541 4.57 5.41 -15.73
CA ALA A 541 4.39 5.90 -14.37
C ALA A 541 4.70 7.39 -14.24
N LEU A 542 4.01 8.05 -13.31
CA LEU A 542 4.27 9.42 -12.89
C LEU A 542 5.27 9.43 -11.73
N ILE A 543 6.29 10.28 -11.81
CA ILE A 543 7.31 10.47 -10.78
C ILE A 543 6.82 11.47 -9.76
N HIS A 544 6.85 11.10 -8.49
CA HIS A 544 6.51 11.99 -7.39
C HIS A 544 7.40 11.73 -6.17
N SER A 545 7.11 12.42 -5.07
CA SER A 545 7.90 12.40 -3.83
C SER A 545 9.33 12.94 -3.98
N VAL A 546 9.56 13.78 -5.00
CA VAL A 546 10.84 14.41 -5.31
C VAL A 546 10.79 15.91 -5.01
N GLY A 547 11.88 16.44 -4.44
CA GLY A 547 12.09 17.87 -4.24
C GLY A 547 12.87 18.54 -5.38
N GLU A 548 13.26 19.81 -5.19
CA GLU A 548 14.02 20.57 -6.20
C GLU A 548 15.40 19.96 -6.48
N GLU A 549 16.13 19.58 -5.43
CA GLU A 549 17.46 18.99 -5.57
C GLU A 549 17.41 17.60 -6.22
N ASP A 550 16.40 16.81 -5.86
CA ASP A 550 16.10 15.51 -6.46
C ASP A 550 15.90 15.66 -7.99
N LYS A 551 15.11 16.63 -8.42
CA LYS A 551 14.89 16.89 -9.86
C LYS A 551 16.14 17.38 -10.58
N LYS A 552 16.97 18.21 -9.95
CA LYS A 552 18.28 18.59 -10.50
C LYS A 552 19.16 17.37 -10.75
N ASN A 553 19.15 16.40 -9.83
CA ASN A 553 19.89 15.15 -9.99
C ASN A 553 19.31 14.28 -11.11
N ILE A 554 17.98 14.19 -11.24
CA ILE A 554 17.33 13.51 -12.37
C ILE A 554 17.75 14.15 -13.70
N ARG A 555 17.71 15.49 -13.81
CA ARG A 555 18.16 16.22 -15.02
C ARG A 555 19.61 15.93 -15.37
N ARG A 556 20.50 15.96 -14.36
CA ARG A 556 21.93 15.67 -14.56
C ARG A 556 22.10 14.27 -15.14
N HIS A 557 21.43 13.28 -14.56
CA HIS A 557 21.50 11.90 -15.03
C HIS A 557 20.93 11.73 -16.45
N ILE A 558 19.78 12.35 -16.76
CA ILE A 558 19.20 12.31 -18.11
C ILE A 558 20.17 12.91 -19.14
N ASN A 559 20.81 14.04 -18.81
CA ASN A 559 21.78 14.67 -19.69
C ASN A 559 23.01 13.77 -19.90
N GLU A 560 23.55 13.16 -18.85
CA GLU A 560 24.66 12.20 -18.94
C GLU A 560 24.34 11.06 -19.92
N VAL A 561 23.15 10.47 -19.79
CA VAL A 561 22.67 9.39 -20.68
C VAL A 561 22.50 9.88 -22.12
N PHE A 562 21.96 11.09 -22.31
CA PHE A 562 21.74 11.66 -23.64
C PHE A 562 23.06 11.98 -24.36
N PHE A 563 24.10 12.39 -23.62
CA PHE A 563 25.40 12.75 -24.17
C PHE A 563 26.41 11.60 -24.20
N SER A 564 26.18 10.49 -23.48
CA SER A 564 27.09 9.33 -23.46
C SER A 564 27.53 8.85 -24.85
N PRO A 565 26.64 8.68 -25.86
CA PRO A 565 27.06 8.27 -27.21
C PRO A 565 27.92 9.31 -27.94
N LEU A 566 27.73 10.60 -27.64
CA LEU A 566 28.54 11.70 -28.19
C LEU A 566 29.91 11.76 -27.50
N THR A 567 29.96 11.49 -26.21
CA THR A 567 31.20 11.41 -25.43
C THR A 567 32.03 10.21 -25.88
N GLU A 568 31.42 9.03 -26.05
CA GLU A 568 32.11 7.84 -26.58
C GLU A 568 32.68 8.07 -27.98
N LYS A 569 31.94 8.77 -28.86
CA LYS A 569 32.46 9.17 -30.17
C LYS A 569 33.65 10.13 -30.06
N ARG A 570 33.56 11.14 -29.20
CA ARG A 570 34.66 12.10 -28.98
C ARG A 570 35.88 11.43 -28.38
N ASP A 571 35.70 10.53 -27.42
CA ASP A 571 36.80 9.80 -26.78
C ASP A 571 37.46 8.85 -27.79
N LYS A 572 36.67 8.23 -28.66
CA LYS A 572 37.19 7.44 -29.79
C LYS A 572 37.95 8.32 -30.78
N GLU A 573 37.42 9.47 -31.18
CA GLU A 573 38.11 10.44 -32.05
C GLU A 573 39.43 10.95 -31.42
N VAL A 574 39.45 11.21 -30.12
CA VAL A 574 40.66 11.63 -29.38
C VAL A 574 41.67 10.48 -29.29
N SER A 575 41.21 9.25 -29.04
CA SER A 575 42.04 8.05 -29.06
C SER A 575 42.66 7.82 -30.43
N ASP A 576 41.85 7.91 -31.50
CA ASP A 576 42.28 7.76 -32.89
C ASP A 576 43.27 8.87 -33.29
N PHE A 577 43.03 10.12 -32.84
CA PHE A 577 43.95 11.24 -33.07
C PHE A 577 45.28 11.09 -32.33
N LYS A 578 45.27 10.61 -31.07
CA LYS A 578 46.50 10.29 -30.33
C LYS A 578 47.30 9.18 -31.00
N ALA A 579 46.63 8.10 -31.42
CA ALA A 579 47.26 7.00 -32.14
C ALA A 579 47.87 7.46 -33.47
N LEU A 580 47.20 8.36 -34.20
CA LEU A 580 47.72 8.95 -35.43
C LEU A 580 48.96 9.82 -35.17
N ASN A 581 48.95 10.65 -34.13
CA ASN A 581 50.10 11.48 -33.77
C ASN A 581 51.31 10.65 -33.34
N GLU A 582 51.11 9.61 -32.52
CA GLU A 582 52.19 8.70 -32.12
C GLU A 582 52.79 7.97 -33.33
N ARG A 583 51.95 7.58 -34.29
CA ARG A 583 52.40 6.98 -35.55
C ARG A 583 53.22 7.95 -36.39
N ILE A 584 52.73 9.18 -36.58
CA ILE A 584 53.45 10.22 -37.33
C ILE A 584 54.77 10.58 -36.65
N GLN A 585 54.80 10.67 -35.31
CA GLN A 585 56.04 10.90 -34.57
C GLN A 585 57.06 9.78 -34.81
N LYS A 586 56.64 8.52 -34.78
CA LYS A 586 57.52 7.39 -35.12
C LYS A 586 58.00 7.44 -36.57
N GLU A 587 57.12 7.77 -37.52
CA GLU A 587 57.50 7.92 -38.93
C GLU A 587 58.50 9.08 -39.13
N ILE A 588 58.37 10.19 -38.39
CA ILE A 588 59.33 11.30 -38.39
C ILE A 588 60.65 10.90 -37.74
N GLU A 589 60.64 10.20 -36.61
CA GLU A 589 61.85 9.70 -35.94
C GLU A 589 62.60 8.69 -36.83
N GLU A 590 61.89 7.79 -37.50
CA GLU A 590 62.47 6.84 -38.46
C GLU A 590 63.02 7.54 -39.71
N ALA A 591 62.37 8.60 -40.19
CA ALA A 591 62.87 9.41 -41.30
C ALA A 591 64.14 10.19 -40.92
N LEU A 592 64.17 10.80 -39.73
CA LEU A 592 65.35 11.50 -39.21
C LEU A 592 66.51 10.53 -38.91
N ALA A 593 66.21 9.32 -38.41
CA ALA A 593 67.23 8.29 -38.21
C ALA A 593 67.81 7.78 -39.53
N LYS A 594 67.00 7.72 -40.61
CA LYS A 594 67.47 7.38 -41.96
C LYS A 594 68.33 8.50 -42.56
N GLU A 595 67.93 9.76 -42.41
CA GLU A 595 68.74 10.91 -42.85
C GLU A 595 70.07 10.99 -42.09
N ALA A 596 70.09 10.73 -40.78
CA ALA A 596 71.31 10.68 -39.99
C ALA A 596 72.24 9.48 -40.33
N SER A 597 71.70 8.41 -40.94
CA SER A 597 72.49 7.25 -41.41
C SER A 597 72.94 7.36 -42.88
N GLY A 598 72.42 8.34 -43.63
CA GLY A 598 72.77 8.59 -45.03
C GLY A 598 73.94 9.55 -45.21
N ASP A 599 74.38 10.25 -44.16
CA ASP A 599 75.40 11.30 -44.21
C ASP A 599 76.82 10.81 -43.81
N THR A 600 77.06 9.49 -43.84
CA THR A 600 78.36 8.88 -43.51
C THR A 600 78.95 8.00 -44.62
N SER A 601 78.61 8.22 -45.89
CA SER A 601 79.22 7.45 -47.01
C SER A 601 79.83 8.23 -48.17
N ASP A 602 79.91 9.57 -48.14
CA ASP A 602 80.48 10.36 -49.26
C ASP A 602 81.64 11.30 -48.83
N GLU A 603 82.59 10.82 -48.02
CA GLU A 603 83.91 11.47 -47.84
C GLU A 603 85.07 10.42 -47.84
N GLU A 604 85.22 9.65 -48.92
CA GLU A 604 86.51 9.06 -49.32
C GLU A 604 86.64 9.09 -50.85
N GLU A 605 87.19 10.18 -51.40
CA GLU A 605 88.16 10.19 -52.51
C GLU A 605 88.91 11.52 -52.61
#